data_AF-A0A498SU00-F1
#
_entry.id   AF-A0A498SU00-F1
#
_cell.length_a   1.000
_cell.length_b   1.000
_cell.length_c   1.000
_cell.angle_alpha   90.00
_cell.angle_beta   90.00
_cell.angle_gamma   90.00
#
_symmetry.space_group_name_H-M   'P 1'
#
loop_
_entity.id
_entity.type
_entity.pdbx_description
1 polymer ?
#
loop_
_entity_poly.entity_id
_entity_poly.type
_entity_poly.pdbx_seq_one_letter_code
_entity_poly.pdbx_strand_id
1 'polypeptide(L)'
;MSGAIIRLSKYKDGILKNDEQKINLVCLDQTYVCFDVEQLTNAKQEVKLRRCKNIQDDIVWRMRTNVPTRYLINPSRGFIQNDEPVTLTIELVGNKFHPKHKLTLQAIAMIDGCNERTIWKHQKFNCNKVQVIRLKLSTVLMNIEMSKYEEENLTTEAENIKSAIEQSSTTGLAGIKELEKLLNDLKEDFNNVRKNTERTKRLKAILEQALDSRKLSLIELKRQLMESELETKKLMKELEDKEAELQVAQQMQTNSIVHPTCRIS
;
A
#
# COMPACT_ATOMS: atom_id res chain seq x y z
N MET A 1 19.62 13.34 54.84
CA MET A 1 20.21 11.99 54.97
C MET A 1 19.50 11.10 53.97
N SER A 2 20.20 10.78 52.89
CA SER A 2 19.73 9.96 51.77
C SER A 2 19.78 8.48 52.11
N GLY A 3 18.84 7.70 51.58
CA GLY A 3 18.86 6.24 51.61
C GLY A 3 18.12 5.67 50.40
N ALA A 4 18.80 5.64 49.27
CA ALA A 4 18.34 5.02 48.04
C ALA A 4 18.43 3.47 48.14
N ILE A 5 17.36 2.77 47.80
CA ILE A 5 17.37 1.31 47.66
C ILE A 5 17.64 0.99 46.19
N ILE A 6 18.88 0.57 45.91
CA ILE A 6 19.34 0.04 44.64
C ILE A 6 19.02 -1.47 44.63
N ARG A 7 18.16 -1.93 43.72
CA ARG A 7 18.07 -3.36 43.37
C ARG A 7 18.87 -3.61 42.10
N LEU A 8 20.11 -4.05 42.27
CA LEU A 8 20.87 -4.81 41.28
C LEU A 8 20.21 -6.18 41.10
N SER A 9 19.76 -6.51 39.89
CA SER A 9 19.61 -7.92 39.49
C SER A 9 20.61 -8.23 38.37
N LYS A 10 21.66 -8.94 38.77
CA LYS A 10 22.63 -9.61 37.90
C LYS A 10 21.91 -10.63 37.01
N TYR A 11 22.12 -10.58 35.70
CA TYR A 11 22.07 -11.78 34.88
C TYR A 11 23.35 -11.84 34.03
N LYS A 12 23.98 -13.01 34.11
CA LYS A 12 25.32 -13.34 33.61
C LYS A 12 25.33 -13.48 32.10
N ASP A 13 26.47 -13.10 31.54
CA ASP A 13 26.97 -13.40 30.21
C ASP A 13 26.71 -14.85 29.77
N GLY A 14 26.06 -14.98 28.62
CA GLY A 14 26.22 -16.09 27.70
C GLY A 14 26.71 -15.52 26.38
N ILE A 15 28.03 -15.53 26.18
CA ILE A 15 28.67 -15.12 24.92
C ILE A 15 28.31 -16.13 23.84
N LEU A 16 27.48 -15.71 22.89
CA LEU A 16 27.35 -16.31 21.56
C LEU A 16 27.44 -15.19 20.50
N LYS A 17 28.67 -15.03 20.01
CA LYS A 17 29.12 -14.68 18.65
C LYS A 17 28.19 -13.83 17.76
N ASN A 18 28.67 -12.62 17.45
CA ASN A 18 28.54 -11.86 16.20
C ASN A 18 27.42 -12.28 15.23
N ASP A 19 26.23 -11.76 15.48
CA ASP A 19 25.34 -11.25 14.43
C ASP A 19 24.92 -9.86 14.90
N GLU A 20 25.05 -8.84 14.05
CA GLU A 20 24.58 -7.48 14.34
C GLU A 20 23.12 -7.57 14.82
N GLN A 21 22.86 -7.35 16.11
CA GLN A 21 21.52 -7.40 16.68
C GLN A 21 20.64 -6.35 15.98
N LYS A 22 19.87 -6.80 14.98
CA LYS A 22 18.84 -5.98 14.33
C LYS A 22 17.81 -5.60 15.39
N ILE A 23 17.80 -4.31 15.72
CA ILE A 23 16.81 -3.71 16.60
C ILE A 23 15.44 -3.85 15.94
N ASN A 24 14.53 -4.57 16.60
CA ASN A 24 13.17 -4.85 16.12
C ASN A 24 12.15 -4.19 17.06
N LEU A 25 11.85 -2.92 16.81
CA LEU A 25 10.88 -2.12 17.57
C LEU A 25 9.47 -2.28 17.02
N VAL A 26 9.35 -2.26 15.69
CA VAL A 26 8.09 -2.30 14.96
C VAL A 26 8.12 -3.34 13.84
N CYS A 27 6.93 -3.77 13.42
CA CYS A 27 6.72 -4.61 12.25
C CYS A 27 5.63 -4.03 11.35
N LEU A 28 5.76 -4.27 10.05
CA LEU A 28 4.71 -4.03 9.07
C LEU A 28 4.03 -5.37 8.77
N ASP A 29 2.72 -5.36 8.57
CA ASP A 29 1.98 -6.53 8.08
C ASP A 29 2.44 -6.98 6.69
N GLN A 30 2.91 -6.02 5.87
CA GLN A 30 3.57 -6.27 4.61
C GLN A 30 4.73 -5.30 4.37
N THR A 31 5.84 -5.83 3.87
CA THR A 31 6.98 -5.02 3.40
C THR A 31 7.01 -4.88 1.88
N TYR A 32 6.14 -5.61 1.18
CA TYR A 32 6.03 -5.59 -0.27
C TYR A 32 4.76 -4.83 -0.67
N VAL A 33 4.92 -3.78 -1.46
CA VAL A 33 3.85 -2.87 -1.88
C VAL A 33 3.75 -2.93 -3.39
N CYS A 34 2.62 -3.42 -3.89
CA CYS A 34 2.33 -3.51 -5.32
C CYS A 34 1.30 -2.45 -5.70
N PHE A 35 1.63 -1.60 -6.67
CA PHE A 35 0.70 -0.58 -7.18
C PHE A 35 0.03 -1.05 -8.47
N ASP A 36 -1.29 -0.92 -8.52
CA ASP A 36 -2.05 -1.02 -9.75
C ASP A 36 -2.07 0.36 -10.45
N VAL A 37 -1.12 0.55 -11.36
CA VAL A 37 -0.86 1.85 -12.03
C VAL A 37 -1.79 2.11 -13.22
N GLU A 38 -2.60 1.12 -13.63
CA GLU A 38 -3.51 1.24 -14.77
C GLU A 38 -4.86 1.90 -14.38
N GLN A 39 -5.06 2.18 -13.10
CA GLN A 39 -6.26 2.84 -12.61
C GLN A 39 -6.31 4.31 -13.02
N LEU A 40 -7.52 4.86 -13.21
CA LEU A 40 -7.71 6.28 -13.55
C LEU A 40 -7.31 7.21 -12.40
N THR A 41 -7.44 6.73 -11.16
CA THR A 41 -7.05 7.44 -9.95
C THR A 41 -5.64 7.05 -9.51
N ASN A 42 -5.03 7.85 -8.63
CA ASN A 42 -3.76 7.50 -8.01
C ASN A 42 -3.87 6.14 -7.30
N ALA A 43 -2.92 5.25 -7.58
CA ALA A 43 -2.82 3.93 -6.97
C ALA A 43 -2.53 4.09 -5.48
N LYS A 44 -3.29 3.40 -4.63
CA LYS A 44 -3.15 3.46 -3.16
C LYS A 44 -2.97 2.07 -2.60
N GLN A 45 -2.11 1.99 -1.58
CA GLN A 45 -1.93 0.77 -0.81
C GLN A 45 -1.90 1.10 0.68
N GLU A 46 -2.62 0.29 1.47
CA GLU A 46 -2.57 0.36 2.93
C GLU A 46 -1.57 -0.63 3.49
N VAL A 47 -0.85 -0.22 4.53
CA VAL A 47 0.10 -1.04 5.29
C VAL A 47 -0.13 -0.78 6.77
N LYS A 48 -0.19 -1.82 7.59
CA LYS A 48 -0.39 -1.70 9.04
C LYS A 48 0.93 -1.83 9.77
N LEU A 49 1.27 -0.78 10.51
CA LEU A 49 2.42 -0.70 11.40
C LEU A 49 2.01 -1.14 12.80
N ARG A 50 2.79 -2.02 13.43
CA ARG A 50 2.53 -2.53 14.78
C ARG A 50 3.79 -2.50 15.63
N ARG A 51 3.62 -2.33 16.94
CA ARG A 51 4.68 -2.54 17.94
C ARG A 51 4.97 -4.04 18.11
N CYS A 52 6.24 -4.38 18.28
CA CYS A 52 6.64 -5.74 18.64
C CYS A 52 6.28 -6.05 20.11
N LYS A 53 5.77 -7.27 20.38
CA LYS A 53 5.19 -7.67 21.69
C LYS A 53 6.11 -7.54 22.91
N ASN A 54 7.44 -7.45 22.73
CA ASN A 54 8.42 -7.41 23.82
C ASN A 54 8.98 -5.99 24.06
N ILE A 55 8.41 -4.97 23.43
CA ILE A 55 8.86 -3.58 23.54
C ILE A 55 7.85 -2.81 24.39
N GLN A 56 8.31 -2.35 25.55
CA GLN A 56 7.50 -1.52 26.47
C GLN A 56 7.72 -0.03 26.25
N ASP A 57 8.82 0.34 25.60
CA ASP A 57 9.14 1.73 25.31
C ASP A 57 8.16 2.31 24.28
N ASP A 58 7.84 3.59 24.46
CA ASP A 58 7.14 4.38 23.45
C ASP A 58 8.00 4.47 22.17
N ILE A 59 7.39 4.40 20.98
CA ILE A 59 8.12 4.36 19.72
C ILE A 59 7.76 5.54 18.84
N VAL A 60 8.77 6.29 18.39
CA VAL A 60 8.62 7.32 17.36
C VAL A 60 9.01 6.73 16.01
N TRP A 61 8.19 7.00 14.99
CA TRP A 61 8.45 6.50 13.64
C TRP A 61 8.23 7.57 12.58
N ARG A 62 8.88 7.40 11.43
CA ARG A 62 8.69 8.23 10.22
C ARG A 62 8.93 7.45 8.95
N MET A 63 8.21 7.81 7.91
CA MET A 63 8.42 7.35 6.55
C MET A 63 9.35 8.31 5.80
N ARG A 64 10.23 7.75 4.99
CA ARG A 64 11.12 8.49 4.10
C ARG A 64 11.04 7.94 2.68
N THR A 65 11.26 8.83 1.73
CA THR A 65 11.30 8.52 0.31
C THR A 65 12.42 9.30 -0.37
N ASN A 66 13.01 8.71 -1.41
CA ASN A 66 13.94 9.44 -2.29
C ASN A 66 13.23 10.30 -3.34
N VAL A 67 11.90 10.17 -3.47
CA VAL A 67 11.08 10.91 -4.46
C VAL A 67 9.80 11.45 -3.79
N PRO A 68 9.92 12.48 -2.93
CA PRO A 68 8.79 13.00 -2.12
C PRO A 68 7.63 13.56 -2.95
N THR A 69 7.89 14.00 -4.18
CA THR A 69 6.84 14.50 -5.08
C THR A 69 6.01 13.40 -5.73
N ARG A 70 6.41 12.13 -5.59
CA ARG A 70 5.74 10.96 -6.21
C ARG A 70 4.87 10.18 -5.24
N TYR A 71 5.08 10.33 -3.93
CA TYR A 71 4.38 9.54 -2.92
C TYR A 71 3.73 10.45 -1.89
N LEU A 72 2.42 10.29 -1.72
CA LEU A 72 1.69 10.84 -0.58
C LEU A 72 1.56 9.73 0.47
N ILE A 73 2.05 9.99 1.69
CA ILE A 73 2.04 9.01 2.78
C ILE A 73 1.26 9.59 3.95
N ASN A 74 0.21 8.90 4.39
CA ASN A 74 -0.65 9.35 5.47
C ASN A 74 -0.98 8.23 6.47
N PRO A 75 -0.62 8.37 7.76
CA PRO A 75 0.31 9.36 8.30
C PRO A 75 1.76 9.11 7.81
N SER A 76 2.57 10.17 7.67
CA SER A 76 3.99 10.06 7.27
C SER A 76 4.96 9.95 8.45
N ARG A 77 4.49 10.26 9.66
CA ARG A 77 5.21 10.15 10.92
C ARG A 77 4.20 9.94 12.03
N GLY A 78 4.66 9.44 13.17
CA GLY A 78 3.82 9.35 14.34
C GLY A 78 4.52 8.69 15.51
N PHE A 79 3.69 8.29 16.45
CA PHE A 79 4.08 7.82 17.76
C PHE A 79 3.19 6.66 18.19
N ILE A 80 3.79 5.62 18.78
CA ILE A 80 3.10 4.41 19.21
C ILE A 80 3.35 4.24 20.70
N GLN A 81 2.32 4.47 21.51
CA GLN A 81 2.34 4.23 22.97
C GLN A 81 1.74 2.88 23.36
N ASN A 82 0.76 2.43 22.58
CA ASN A 82 -0.02 1.22 22.84
C ASN A 82 0.26 0.15 21.79
N ASP A 83 -0.23 -1.07 22.02
CA ASP A 83 -0.15 -2.16 21.05
C ASP A 83 -1.12 -2.04 19.86
N GLU A 84 -1.79 -0.89 19.72
CA GLU A 84 -2.73 -0.64 18.63
C GLU A 84 -1.99 -0.46 17.28
N PRO A 85 -2.40 -1.18 16.22
CA PRO A 85 -1.85 -1.00 14.89
C PRO A 85 -2.17 0.39 14.31
N VAL A 86 -1.18 1.02 13.70
CA VAL A 86 -1.35 2.26 12.91
C VAL A 86 -1.49 1.90 11.43
N THR A 87 -2.60 2.29 10.81
CA THR A 87 -2.80 2.11 9.36
C THR A 87 -2.15 3.26 8.59
N LEU A 88 -1.25 2.93 7.67
CA LEU A 88 -0.53 3.84 6.78
C LEU A 88 -1.08 3.70 5.37
N THR A 89 -1.50 4.79 4.75
CA THR A 89 -1.85 4.85 3.33
C THR A 89 -0.66 5.38 2.54
N ILE A 90 -0.23 4.64 1.52
CA ILE A 90 0.80 5.05 0.57
C ILE A 90 0.14 5.21 -0.79
N GLU A 91 0.15 6.43 -1.31
CA GLU A 91 -0.47 6.79 -2.58
C GLU A 91 0.60 7.24 -3.59
N LEU A 92 0.54 6.68 -4.79
CA LEU A 92 1.44 6.99 -5.90
C LEU A 92 0.81 8.06 -6.80
N VAL A 93 1.36 9.27 -6.73
CA VAL A 93 0.80 10.44 -7.41
C VAL A 93 0.96 10.32 -8.93
N GLY A 94 -0.18 10.38 -9.63
CA GLY A 94 -0.27 10.29 -11.09
C GLY A 94 0.18 8.95 -11.66
N ASN A 95 0.21 7.89 -10.84
CA ASN A 95 0.63 6.53 -11.24
C ASN A 95 2.04 6.45 -11.86
N LYS A 96 2.90 7.43 -11.57
CA LYS A 96 4.27 7.52 -12.11
C LYS A 96 5.25 6.69 -11.28
N PHE A 97 5.15 5.37 -11.38
CA PHE A 97 6.08 4.44 -10.74
C PHE A 97 7.44 4.42 -11.44
N HIS A 98 8.51 4.16 -10.67
CA HIS A 98 9.82 3.86 -11.22
C HIS A 98 10.57 2.84 -10.31
N PRO A 99 11.25 1.82 -10.86
CA PRO A 99 11.90 0.75 -10.07
C PRO A 99 12.96 1.23 -9.07
N LYS A 100 13.56 2.41 -9.31
CA LYS A 100 14.56 3.03 -8.42
C LYS A 100 13.96 3.80 -7.24
N HIS A 101 12.63 3.90 -7.15
CA HIS A 101 11.97 4.51 -5.99
C HIS A 101 12.22 3.69 -4.73
N LYS A 102 12.42 4.38 -3.61
CA LYS A 102 12.73 3.76 -2.31
C LYS A 102 11.84 4.38 -1.25
N LEU A 103 11.07 3.54 -0.56
CA LEU A 103 10.36 3.90 0.67
C LEU A 103 11.01 3.19 1.85
N THR A 104 11.27 3.94 2.92
CA THR A 104 11.88 3.42 4.14
C THR A 104 11.10 3.90 5.37
N LEU A 105 10.74 2.97 6.23
CA LEU A 105 10.25 3.25 7.58
C LEU A 105 11.44 3.30 8.52
N GLN A 106 11.50 4.33 9.34
CA GLN A 106 12.46 4.46 10.43
C GLN A 106 11.72 4.51 11.76
N ALA A 107 12.17 3.73 12.74
CA ALA A 107 11.60 3.70 14.09
C ALA A 107 12.70 3.75 15.14
N ILE A 108 12.42 4.41 16.27
CA ILE A 108 13.33 4.53 17.41
C ILE A 108 12.52 4.53 18.70
N ALA A 109 13.04 3.89 19.75
CA ALA A 109 12.49 3.99 21.09
C ALA A 109 12.64 5.43 21.62
N MET A 110 11.65 5.89 22.36
CA MET A 110 11.62 7.23 22.91
C MET A 110 12.78 7.43 23.88
N ILE A 111 13.42 8.60 23.83
CA ILE A 111 14.49 8.97 24.76
C ILE A 111 13.89 9.91 25.80
N ASP A 112 14.13 9.63 27.08
CA ASP A 112 13.68 10.47 28.19
C ASP A 112 14.07 11.95 27.97
N GLY A 113 13.09 12.84 28.12
CA GLY A 113 13.26 14.29 27.94
C GLY A 113 13.23 14.79 26.49
N CYS A 114 13.05 13.91 25.50
CA CYS A 114 12.79 14.31 24.11
C CYS A 114 11.29 14.40 23.81
N ASN A 115 10.94 15.03 22.68
CA ASN A 115 9.61 14.94 22.09
C ASN A 115 9.72 14.43 20.63
N GLU A 116 8.60 14.08 19.99
CA GLU A 116 8.56 13.52 18.61
C GLU A 116 9.35 14.38 17.59
N ARG A 117 9.36 15.70 17.78
CA ARG A 117 10.01 16.65 16.87
C ARG A 117 11.52 16.79 17.13
N THR A 118 11.95 16.63 18.38
CA THR A 118 13.35 16.84 18.79
C THR A 118 14.16 15.56 18.81
N ILE A 119 13.54 14.38 18.96
CA ILE A 119 14.26 13.09 19.05
C ILE A 119 15.20 12.85 17.86
N TRP A 120 14.78 13.27 16.66
CA TRP A 120 15.56 13.13 15.43
C TRP A 120 16.72 14.12 15.29
N LYS A 121 16.77 15.15 16.15
CA LYS A 121 17.80 16.20 16.18
C LYS A 121 18.61 16.19 17.49
N HIS A 122 18.29 15.27 18.40
CA HIS A 122 18.85 15.26 19.74
C HIS A 122 20.33 14.87 19.70
N GLN A 123 21.15 15.45 20.58
CA GLN A 123 22.60 15.21 20.62
C GLN A 123 22.96 13.75 20.95
N LYS A 124 22.09 13.05 21.69
CA LYS A 124 22.20 11.61 21.99
C LYS A 124 21.60 10.71 20.91
N PHE A 125 21.22 11.25 19.75
CA PHE A 125 20.72 10.48 18.62
C PHE A 125 21.85 9.55 18.12
N ASN A 126 21.69 8.26 18.36
CA ASN A 126 22.60 7.24 17.85
C ASN A 126 21.92 6.53 16.68
N CYS A 127 22.50 6.66 15.47
CA CYS A 127 22.01 6.00 14.26
C CYS A 127 21.89 4.48 14.43
N ASN A 128 22.72 3.88 15.29
CA ASN A 128 22.72 2.43 15.53
C ASN A 128 21.50 1.98 16.34
N LYS A 129 20.74 2.90 16.94
CA LYS A 129 19.49 2.61 17.68
C LYS A 129 18.23 2.74 16.82
N VAL A 130 18.37 3.12 15.56
CA VAL A 130 17.25 3.31 14.65
C VAL A 130 17.01 2.03 13.87
N GLN A 131 15.82 1.45 14.01
CA GLN A 131 15.36 0.40 13.11
C GLN A 131 15.02 1.02 11.75
N VAL A 132 15.49 0.40 10.68
CA VAL A 132 15.17 0.80 9.30
C VAL A 132 14.55 -0.39 8.56
N ILE A 133 13.29 -0.24 8.15
CA ILE A 133 12.59 -1.21 7.30
C ILE A 133 12.45 -0.62 5.91
N ARG A 134 13.01 -1.28 4.90
CA ARG A 134 12.89 -0.86 3.49
C ARG A 134 11.72 -1.60 2.85
N LEU A 135 10.79 -0.86 2.28
CA LEU A 135 9.68 -1.43 1.53
C LEU A 135 10.16 -1.80 0.13
N LYS A 136 9.78 -3.00 -0.32
CA LYS A 136 9.94 -3.45 -1.70
C LYS A 136 8.73 -2.93 -2.49
N LEU A 137 8.97 -2.20 -3.57
CA LEU A 137 7.92 -1.59 -4.36
C LEU A 137 7.87 -2.24 -5.75
N SER A 138 6.67 -2.48 -6.26
CA SER A 138 6.45 -3.01 -7.60
C SER A 138 5.15 -2.49 -8.20
N THR A 139 4.88 -2.86 -9.45
CA THR A 139 3.59 -2.70 -10.11
C THR A 139 3.02 -4.06 -10.51
N VAL A 140 1.70 -4.10 -10.73
CA VAL A 140 1.01 -5.31 -11.20
C VAL A 140 1.62 -5.82 -12.51
N LEU A 141 1.87 -4.94 -13.48
CA LEU A 141 2.51 -5.28 -14.75
C LEU A 141 3.89 -5.90 -14.57
N MET A 142 4.74 -5.28 -13.74
CA MET A 142 6.11 -5.76 -13.50
C MET A 142 6.12 -7.14 -12.84
N ASN A 143 5.13 -7.44 -12.00
CA ASN A 143 4.97 -8.77 -11.40
C ASN A 143 4.50 -9.81 -12.40
N ILE A 144 3.58 -9.45 -13.30
CA ILE A 144 3.12 -10.34 -14.36
C ILE A 144 4.29 -10.68 -15.29
N GLU A 145 5.10 -9.68 -15.68
CA GLU A 145 6.30 -9.89 -16.48
C GLU A 145 7.32 -10.78 -15.77
N MET A 146 7.66 -10.49 -14.51
CA MET A 146 8.57 -11.34 -13.73
C MET A 146 8.07 -12.78 -13.59
N SER A 147 6.77 -12.99 -13.36
CA SER A 147 6.22 -14.35 -13.19
C SER A 147 6.37 -15.20 -14.45
N LYS A 148 6.28 -14.58 -15.64
CA LYS A 148 6.52 -15.27 -16.92
C LYS A 148 7.99 -15.68 -17.07
N TYR A 149 8.93 -14.81 -16.68
CA TYR A 149 10.35 -15.11 -16.70
C TYR A 149 10.77 -16.17 -15.65
N GLU A 150 10.16 -16.16 -14.46
CA GLU A 150 10.39 -17.18 -13.44
C GLU A 150 9.87 -18.56 -13.89
N GLU A 151 8.73 -18.60 -14.59
CA GLU A 151 8.21 -19.82 -15.20
C GLU A 151 9.17 -20.41 -16.25
N GLU A 152 9.80 -19.56 -17.07
CA GLU A 152 10.85 -19.97 -18.01
C GLU A 152 12.11 -20.50 -17.28
N ASN A 153 12.56 -19.85 -16.20
CA ASN A 153 13.74 -20.30 -15.45
C ASN A 153 13.51 -21.61 -14.67
N LEU A 154 12.29 -21.84 -14.18
CA LEU A 154 11.92 -23.10 -13.51
C LEU A 154 12.05 -24.31 -14.45
N THR A 155 11.80 -24.13 -15.75
CA THR A 155 12.03 -25.20 -16.74
C THR A 155 13.51 -25.55 -16.88
N THR A 156 14.39 -24.55 -16.82
CA THR A 156 15.85 -24.73 -16.88
C THR A 156 16.42 -25.32 -15.58
N GLU A 157 15.86 -24.94 -14.43
CA GLU A 157 16.25 -25.48 -13.13
C GLU A 157 15.79 -26.95 -12.97
N ALA A 158 14.63 -27.31 -13.51
CA ALA A 158 14.18 -28.71 -13.58
C ALA A 158 15.11 -29.57 -14.46
N GLU A 159 15.62 -29.04 -15.57
CA GLU A 159 16.63 -29.71 -16.41
C GLU A 159 17.98 -29.86 -15.68
N ASN A 160 18.38 -28.87 -14.87
CA ASN A 160 19.58 -28.95 -14.04
C ASN A 160 19.46 -29.97 -12.89
N ILE A 161 18.29 -30.09 -12.25
CA ILE A 161 18.04 -31.13 -11.25
C ILE A 161 18.05 -32.51 -11.89
N LYS A 162 17.46 -32.66 -13.08
CA LYS A 162 17.48 -33.91 -13.83
C LYS A 162 18.90 -34.35 -14.19
N SER A 163 19.75 -33.42 -14.63
CA SER A 163 21.16 -33.73 -14.92
C SER A 163 21.97 -34.03 -13.65
N ALA A 164 21.70 -33.38 -12.52
CA ALA A 164 22.32 -33.68 -11.24
C ALA A 164 21.94 -35.06 -10.69
N ILE A 165 20.68 -35.49 -10.90
CA ILE A 165 20.21 -36.84 -10.55
C ILE A 165 20.88 -37.89 -11.44
N GLU A 166 21.04 -37.63 -12.73
CA GLU A 166 21.72 -38.53 -13.67
C GLU A 166 23.24 -38.65 -13.41
N GLN A 167 23.85 -37.64 -12.77
CA GLN A 167 25.29 -37.61 -12.43
C GLN A 167 25.60 -38.12 -11.01
N SER A 168 24.61 -38.30 -10.14
CA SER A 168 24.84 -38.72 -8.75
C SER A 168 25.23 -40.20 -8.68
N SER A 169 26.53 -40.45 -8.53
CA SER A 169 27.14 -41.78 -8.49
C SER A 169 27.23 -42.36 -7.06
N THR A 170 26.38 -41.92 -6.12
CA THR A 170 26.44 -42.37 -4.72
C THR A 170 25.73 -43.71 -4.54
N THR A 171 26.46 -44.80 -4.74
CA THR A 171 25.98 -46.16 -4.47
C THR A 171 26.02 -46.44 -2.96
N GLY A 172 24.85 -46.54 -2.30
CA GLY A 172 24.75 -47.01 -0.91
C GLY A 172 23.66 -46.35 -0.04
N LEU A 173 23.68 -46.66 1.26
CA LEU A 173 22.67 -46.27 2.27
C LEU A 173 22.54 -44.74 2.46
N ALA A 174 23.61 -43.98 2.19
CA ALA A 174 23.59 -42.52 2.19
C ALA A 174 22.75 -41.94 1.03
N GLY A 175 22.85 -42.53 -0.17
CA GLY A 175 22.06 -42.12 -1.33
C GLY A 175 20.56 -42.40 -1.12
N ILE A 176 20.21 -43.52 -0.48
CA ILE A 176 18.82 -43.82 -0.12
C ILE A 176 18.25 -42.75 0.82
N LYS A 177 19.03 -42.33 1.83
CA LYS A 177 18.60 -41.31 2.80
C LYS A 177 18.45 -39.92 2.16
N GLU A 178 19.30 -39.57 1.20
CA GLU A 178 19.17 -38.32 0.43
C GLU A 178 17.95 -38.35 -0.48
N LEU A 179 17.68 -39.47 -1.14
CA LEU A 179 16.48 -39.65 -1.97
C LEU A 179 15.19 -39.62 -1.14
N GLU A 180 15.19 -40.21 0.06
CA GLU A 180 14.05 -40.12 0.98
C GLU A 180 13.79 -38.68 1.45
N LYS A 181 14.86 -37.92 1.70
CA LYS A 181 14.74 -36.50 2.05
C LYS A 181 14.15 -35.70 0.87
N LEU A 182 14.70 -35.88 -0.32
CA LEU A 182 14.19 -35.25 -1.55
C LEU A 182 12.72 -35.60 -1.81
N LEU A 183 12.34 -36.86 -1.59
CA LEU A 183 10.95 -37.30 -1.77
C LEU A 183 10.00 -36.64 -0.76
N ASN A 184 10.45 -36.44 0.49
CA ASN A 184 9.67 -35.70 1.48
C ASN A 184 9.55 -34.22 1.12
N ASP A 185 10.64 -33.59 0.70
CA ASP A 185 10.66 -32.18 0.26
C ASP A 185 9.71 -31.99 -0.96
N LEU A 186 9.81 -32.85 -1.97
CA LEU A 186 8.91 -32.88 -3.13
C LEU A 186 7.44 -33.07 -2.73
N LYS A 187 7.16 -33.95 -1.75
CA LYS A 187 5.79 -34.18 -1.28
C LYS A 187 5.22 -32.96 -0.55
N GLU A 188 6.05 -32.23 0.19
CA GLU A 188 5.67 -30.95 0.78
C GLU A 188 5.39 -29.91 -0.30
N ASP A 189 6.26 -29.80 -1.31
CA ASP A 189 6.08 -28.89 -2.44
C ASP A 189 4.81 -29.19 -3.22
N PHE A 190 4.51 -30.46 -3.52
CA PHE A 190 3.26 -30.86 -4.17
C PHE A 190 2.02 -30.45 -3.36
N ASN A 191 2.07 -30.56 -2.04
CA ASN A 191 0.99 -30.13 -1.17
C ASN A 191 0.85 -28.60 -1.17
N ASN A 192 1.95 -27.87 -1.20
CA ASN A 192 1.97 -26.41 -1.29
C ASN A 192 1.42 -25.93 -2.64
N VAL A 193 1.85 -26.52 -3.75
CA VAL A 193 1.32 -26.25 -5.10
C VAL A 193 -0.17 -26.53 -5.14
N ARG A 194 -0.64 -27.66 -4.61
CA ARG A 194 -2.07 -27.98 -4.56
C ARG A 194 -2.88 -26.93 -3.79
N LYS A 195 -2.39 -26.51 -2.61
CA LYS A 195 -3.04 -25.43 -1.83
C LYS A 195 -3.07 -24.11 -2.59
N ASN A 196 -1.99 -23.77 -3.30
CA ASN A 196 -1.92 -22.57 -4.10
C ASN A 196 -2.89 -22.62 -5.28
N THR A 197 -2.99 -23.75 -5.99
CA THR A 197 -3.98 -23.94 -7.06
C THR A 197 -5.40 -23.70 -6.57
N GLU A 198 -5.76 -24.22 -5.39
CA GLU A 198 -7.08 -23.99 -4.80
C GLU A 198 -7.31 -22.53 -4.40
N ARG A 199 -6.29 -21.84 -3.87
CA ARG A 199 -6.35 -20.40 -3.60
C ARG A 199 -6.55 -19.60 -4.89
N THR A 200 -5.83 -19.94 -5.96
CA THR A 200 -5.94 -19.29 -7.27
C THR A 200 -7.33 -19.49 -7.87
N LYS A 201 -7.92 -20.69 -7.78
CA LYS A 201 -9.30 -20.94 -8.22
C LYS A 201 -10.30 -20.04 -7.48
N ARG A 202 -10.16 -19.91 -6.15
CA ARG A 202 -11.04 -19.03 -5.35
C ARG A 202 -10.87 -17.56 -5.73
N LEU A 203 -9.62 -17.11 -5.91
CA LEU A 203 -9.33 -15.75 -6.33
C LEU A 203 -9.93 -15.44 -7.70
N LYS A 204 -9.80 -16.37 -8.66
CA LYS A 204 -10.41 -16.26 -9.98
C LYS A 204 -11.92 -16.06 -9.89
N ALA A 205 -12.62 -16.88 -9.09
CA ALA A 205 -14.06 -16.74 -8.90
C ALA A 205 -14.48 -15.39 -8.30
N ILE A 206 -13.71 -14.88 -7.32
CA ILE A 206 -13.95 -13.57 -6.72
C ILE A 206 -13.75 -12.44 -7.76
N LEU A 207 -12.72 -12.55 -8.59
CA LEU A 207 -12.44 -11.57 -9.65
C LEU A 207 -13.53 -11.57 -10.74
N GLU A 208 -14.00 -12.74 -11.15
CA GLU A 208 -15.13 -12.88 -12.08
C GLU A 208 -16.39 -12.23 -11.50
N GLN A 209 -16.72 -12.51 -10.24
CA GLN A 209 -17.85 -11.89 -9.55
C GLN A 209 -17.71 -10.36 -9.47
N ALA A 210 -16.52 -9.85 -9.15
CA ALA A 210 -16.27 -8.41 -9.09
C ALA A 210 -16.39 -7.75 -10.47
N LEU A 211 -15.95 -8.44 -11.52
CA LEU A 211 -16.04 -7.98 -12.89
C LEU A 211 -17.50 -7.89 -13.37
N ASP A 212 -18.33 -8.88 -13.03
CA ASP A 212 -19.75 -8.85 -13.36
C ASP A 212 -20.52 -7.77 -12.57
N SER A 213 -20.18 -7.57 -11.29
CA SER A 213 -20.72 -6.45 -10.49
C SER A 213 -20.36 -5.07 -11.10
N ARG A 214 -19.13 -4.91 -11.60
CA ARG A 214 -18.72 -3.69 -12.30
C ARG A 214 -19.48 -3.47 -13.61
N LYS A 215 -19.73 -4.53 -14.39
CA LYS A 215 -20.55 -4.43 -15.61
C LYS A 215 -21.97 -3.95 -15.30
N LEU A 216 -22.58 -4.49 -14.24
CA LEU A 216 -23.91 -4.05 -13.79
C LEU A 216 -23.90 -2.59 -13.36
N SER A 217 -22.90 -2.18 -12.58
CA SER A 217 -22.73 -0.79 -12.14
C SER A 217 -22.55 0.17 -13.33
N LEU A 218 -21.82 -0.25 -14.36
CA LEU A 218 -21.61 0.54 -15.58
C LEU A 218 -22.94 0.77 -16.34
N ILE A 219 -23.79 -0.26 -16.43
CA ILE A 219 -25.10 -0.15 -17.06
C ILE A 219 -25.97 0.86 -16.30
N GLU A 220 -25.99 0.77 -14.97
CA GLU A 220 -26.77 1.68 -14.12
C GLU A 220 -26.28 3.14 -14.22
N LEU A 221 -24.97 3.37 -14.21
CA LEU A 221 -24.41 4.71 -14.40
C LEU A 221 -24.73 5.29 -15.79
N LYS A 222 -24.73 4.46 -16.84
CA LYS A 222 -25.17 4.90 -18.18
C LYS A 222 -26.64 5.31 -18.20
N ARG A 223 -27.50 4.58 -17.48
CA ARG A 223 -28.93 4.93 -17.33
C ARG A 223 -29.08 6.29 -16.66
N GLN A 224 -28.41 6.50 -15.53
CA GLN A 224 -28.45 7.77 -14.78
C GLN A 224 -27.90 8.95 -15.60
N LEU A 225 -26.84 8.72 -16.38
CA LEU A 225 -26.29 9.73 -17.29
C LEU A 225 -27.33 10.17 -18.32
N MET A 226 -28.02 9.22 -18.99
CA MET A 226 -29.06 9.55 -19.97
C MET A 226 -30.24 10.30 -19.35
N GLU A 227 -30.64 9.95 -18.12
CA GLU A 227 -31.71 10.65 -17.39
C GLU A 227 -31.32 12.09 -17.07
N SER A 228 -30.09 12.29 -16.58
CA SER A 228 -29.57 13.63 -16.29
C SER A 228 -29.40 14.46 -17.57
N GLU A 229 -28.95 13.87 -18.68
CA GLU A 229 -28.88 14.54 -19.99
C GLU A 229 -30.26 14.96 -20.51
N LEU A 230 -31.31 14.18 -20.25
CA LEU A 230 -32.67 14.54 -20.62
C LEU A 230 -33.18 15.71 -19.76
N GLU A 231 -32.96 15.64 -18.45
CA GLU A 231 -33.39 16.66 -17.49
C GLU A 231 -32.68 17.99 -17.73
N THR A 232 -31.38 17.97 -17.97
CA THR A 232 -30.59 19.16 -18.34
C THR A 232 -31.09 19.81 -19.63
N LYS A 233 -31.42 19.03 -20.67
CA LYS A 233 -32.03 19.57 -21.90
C LYS A 233 -33.39 20.23 -21.63
N LYS A 234 -34.21 19.63 -20.76
CA LYS A 234 -35.52 20.18 -20.38
C LYS A 234 -35.36 21.53 -19.65
N LEU A 235 -34.47 21.57 -18.67
CA LEU A 235 -34.17 22.80 -17.91
C LEU A 235 -33.56 23.89 -18.79
N MET A 236 -32.69 23.53 -19.74
CA MET A 236 -32.15 24.48 -20.73
C MET A 236 -33.26 25.15 -21.51
N LYS A 237 -34.21 24.36 -22.03
CA LYS A 237 -35.34 24.89 -22.79
C LYS A 237 -36.25 25.80 -21.95
N GLU A 238 -36.55 25.40 -20.72
CA GLU A 238 -37.34 26.22 -19.80
C GLU A 238 -36.64 27.55 -19.47
N LEU A 239 -35.31 27.54 -19.35
CA LEU A 239 -34.52 28.75 -19.14
C LEU A 239 -34.55 29.66 -20.37
N GLU A 240 -34.40 29.11 -21.57
CA GLU A 240 -34.53 29.85 -22.83
C GLU A 240 -35.90 30.51 -22.98
N ASP A 241 -36.98 29.77 -22.67
CA ASP A 241 -38.36 30.28 -22.71
C ASP A 241 -38.55 31.43 -21.68
N LYS A 242 -38.01 31.28 -20.46
CA LYS A 242 -38.08 32.32 -19.42
C LYS A 242 -37.24 33.56 -19.74
N GLU A 243 -36.09 33.38 -20.38
CA GLU A 243 -35.25 34.48 -20.84
C GLU A 243 -35.95 35.28 -21.94
N ALA A 244 -36.62 34.60 -22.89
CA ALA A 244 -37.43 35.26 -23.91
C ALA A 244 -38.60 36.06 -23.31
N GLU A 245 -39.33 35.49 -22.34
CA GLU A 245 -40.40 36.20 -21.61
C GLU A 245 -39.88 37.48 -20.92
N LEU A 246 -38.71 37.38 -20.26
CA LEU A 246 -38.09 38.53 -19.59
C LEU A 246 -37.67 39.63 -20.57
N GLN A 247 -37.10 39.28 -21.72
CA GLN A 247 -36.72 40.25 -22.75
C GLN A 247 -37.95 41.01 -23.29
N VAL A 248 -39.07 40.32 -23.52
CA VAL A 248 -40.33 40.95 -23.94
C VAL A 248 -40.85 41.90 -22.85
N ALA A 249 -40.83 41.48 -21.58
CA ALA A 249 -41.27 42.32 -20.47
C ALA A 249 -40.42 43.59 -20.29
N GLN A 250 -39.09 43.46 -20.43
CA GLN A 250 -38.17 44.61 -20.41
C GLN A 250 -38.46 45.58 -21.56
N GLN A 251 -38.69 45.07 -22.77
CA GLN A 251 -38.99 45.90 -23.94
C GLN A 251 -40.32 46.66 -23.79
N MET A 252 -41.34 46.05 -23.17
CA MET A 252 -42.60 46.71 -22.85
C MET A 252 -42.45 47.82 -21.79
N GLN A 253 -41.61 47.62 -20.76
CA GLN A 253 -41.31 48.65 -19.78
C GLN A 253 -40.57 49.84 -20.40
N THR A 254 -39.55 49.59 -21.24
CA THR A 254 -38.84 50.67 -21.92
C THR A 254 -39.75 51.47 -22.85
N ASN A 255 -40.70 50.82 -23.53
CA ASN A 255 -41.64 51.49 -24.42
C ASN A 255 -42.70 52.33 -23.67
N SER A 256 -43.10 51.92 -22.46
CA SER A 256 -44.04 52.70 -21.63
C SER A 256 -43.43 53.97 -21.04
N ILE A 257 -42.10 54.01 -20.85
CA ILE A 257 -41.41 55.18 -20.27
C ILE A 257 -41.16 56.27 -21.35
N VAL A 258 -41.17 55.92 -22.63
CA VAL A 258 -40.83 56.82 -23.75
C VAL A 258 -42.04 57.59 -24.32
N HIS A 259 -43.25 57.42 -23.78
CA HIS A 259 -44.38 58.29 -24.11
C HIS A 259 -44.60 59.35 -23.02
N PRO A 260 -44.14 60.60 -23.20
CA PRO A 260 -44.55 61.70 -22.34
C PRO A 260 -46.02 61.97 -22.62
N THR A 261 -46.82 61.86 -21.56
CA THR A 261 -48.24 62.20 -21.54
C THR A 261 -48.40 63.64 -22.03
N CYS A 262 -49.16 63.85 -23.12
CA CYS A 262 -49.61 65.17 -23.53
C CYS A 262 -50.32 65.84 -22.35
N ARG A 263 -49.71 66.89 -21.80
CA ARG A 263 -50.40 67.85 -20.92
C ARG A 263 -51.46 68.55 -21.77
N ILE A 264 -52.72 68.23 -21.49
CA ILE A 264 -53.87 69.01 -21.94
C ILE A 264 -54.02 70.18 -20.97
N SER A 265 -53.94 71.38 -21.57
CA SER A 265 -54.48 72.70 -21.21
C SER A 265 -54.82 73.02 -19.76
#